data_AF-A0A1J3JUE5-F1
#
_entry.id   AF-A0A1J3JUE5-F1
#
_cell.length_a   1.000
_cell.length_b   1.000
_cell.length_c   1.000
_cell.angle_alpha   90.00
_cell.angle_beta   90.00
_cell.angle_gamma   90.00
#
_symmetry.space_group_name_H-M   'P 1'
#
loop_
_entity.id
_entity.type
_entity.pdbx_description
1 polymer ?
#
loop_
_entity_poly.entity_id
_entity_poly.type
_entity_poly.pdbx_seq_one_letter_code
_entity_poly.pdbx_strand_id
1 'polypeptide(L)'
;QDLLVIQTLLESTAEVMIAVDITSELFLFSLFLLIDQLDHPNLIVRINASRLINWSCYIHVKGGFTMLLSRAAHIQYELFDNLSVRLTSRPNVVREFAEAVLGVETEELVRKMVPIVLPKLLVYWQENDQAANTLNELAKFLDIDVVPLIVNWLPRVLAFALNQKEERNLLSVLQLYHSQIGSDNKEIFAAALPALLDELVCFVDIADTPETDRRLQRLPEAIKKISKVLTNL
;
A
#
# COMPACT_ATOMS: atom_id res chain seq x y z
N GLN A 1 -4.39 -30.77 -12.29
CA GLN A 1 -2.94 -30.67 -12.57
C GLN A 1 -2.21 -31.65 -11.67
N ASP A 2 -1.06 -32.15 -12.11
CA ASP A 2 -0.22 -33.04 -11.31
C ASP A 2 0.37 -32.26 -10.11
N LEU A 3 0.12 -32.75 -8.90
CA LEU A 3 0.58 -32.10 -7.66
C LEU A 3 2.11 -32.00 -7.61
N LEU A 4 2.82 -32.97 -8.20
CA LEU A 4 4.27 -32.97 -8.27
C LEU A 4 4.77 -31.80 -9.12
N VAL A 5 4.12 -31.56 -10.27
CA VAL A 5 4.46 -30.43 -11.15
C VAL A 5 4.24 -29.10 -10.44
N ILE A 6 3.13 -28.93 -9.73
CA ILE A 6 2.86 -27.71 -8.94
C ILE A 6 3.94 -27.50 -7.87
N GLN A 7 4.33 -28.57 -7.16
CA GLN A 7 5.38 -28.49 -6.15
C GLN A 7 6.72 -28.09 -6.76
N THR A 8 7.13 -28.71 -7.87
CA THR A 8 8.37 -28.33 -8.57
C THR A 8 8.35 -26.88 -9.04
N LEU A 9 7.21 -26.38 -9.54
CA LEU A 9 7.07 -24.97 -9.94
C LEU A 9 7.18 -24.02 -8.76
N LEU A 10 6.54 -24.35 -7.63
CA LEU A 10 6.62 -23.57 -6.40
C LEU A 10 8.07 -23.48 -5.89
N GLU A 11 8.77 -24.61 -5.82
CA GLU A 11 10.16 -24.68 -5.39
C GLU A 11 11.07 -23.90 -6.35
N SER A 12 10.89 -24.06 -7.67
CA SER A 12 11.66 -23.32 -8.66
C SER A 12 11.46 -21.80 -8.55
N THR A 13 10.22 -21.37 -8.28
CA THR A 13 9.89 -19.95 -8.07
C THR A 13 10.57 -19.41 -6.80
N ALA A 14 10.58 -20.20 -5.73
CA ALA A 14 11.24 -19.83 -4.48
C ALA A 14 12.77 -19.74 -4.63
N GLU A 15 13.39 -20.64 -5.39
CA GLU A 15 14.83 -20.58 -5.72
C GLU A 15 15.18 -19.34 -6.52
N VAL A 16 14.35 -18.93 -7.50
CA VAL A 16 14.53 -17.66 -8.22
C VAL A 16 14.46 -16.49 -7.24
N MET A 17 13.43 -16.46 -6.37
CA MET A 17 13.27 -15.42 -5.35
C MET A 17 14.47 -15.33 -4.40
N ILE A 18 15.11 -16.46 -4.06
CA ILE A 18 16.31 -16.51 -3.23
C ILE A 18 17.55 -16.01 -3.96
N ALA A 19 17.70 -16.36 -5.24
CA ALA A 19 18.90 -16.06 -6.02
C ALA A 19 19.04 -14.59 -6.44
N VAL A 20 17.93 -13.86 -6.52
CA VAL A 20 17.90 -12.45 -6.96
C VAL A 20 17.90 -11.48 -5.78
N ASP A 21 18.43 -10.27 -6.00
CA ASP A 21 18.40 -9.19 -5.00
C ASP A 21 16.96 -8.72 -4.71
N ILE A 22 16.68 -8.29 -3.48
CA ILE A 22 15.36 -7.80 -3.03
C ILE A 22 14.90 -6.52 -3.76
N THR A 23 15.81 -5.78 -4.40
CA THR A 23 15.46 -4.63 -5.26
C THR A 23 15.10 -5.03 -6.69
N SER A 24 15.23 -6.31 -7.05
CA SER A 24 14.92 -6.81 -8.39
C SER A 24 13.42 -6.98 -8.60
N GLU A 25 12.92 -6.63 -9.79
CA GLU A 25 11.55 -6.95 -10.20
C GLU A 25 11.26 -8.46 -10.17
N LEU A 26 12.27 -9.29 -10.44
CA LEU A 26 12.14 -10.76 -10.37
C LEU A 26 11.83 -11.24 -8.95
N PHE A 27 12.29 -10.52 -7.92
CA PHE A 27 11.93 -10.83 -6.54
C PHE A 27 10.42 -10.64 -6.34
N LEU A 28 9.88 -9.50 -6.76
CA LEU A 28 8.46 -9.18 -6.64
C LEU A 28 7.58 -10.13 -7.46
N PHE A 29 7.96 -10.43 -8.70
CA PHE A 29 7.22 -11.38 -9.52
C PHE A 29 7.20 -12.79 -8.90
N SER A 30 8.33 -13.25 -8.38
CA SER A 30 8.40 -14.55 -7.71
C SER A 30 7.54 -14.57 -6.45
N LEU A 31 7.59 -13.50 -5.65
CA LEU A 31 6.72 -13.34 -4.48
C LEU A 31 5.24 -13.37 -4.85
N PHE A 32 4.82 -12.62 -5.88
CA PHE A 32 3.42 -12.59 -6.31
C PHE A 32 2.95 -13.94 -6.86
N LEU A 33 3.79 -14.68 -7.58
CA LEU A 33 3.47 -16.03 -8.05
C LEU A 33 3.25 -17.01 -6.89
N LEU A 34 4.02 -16.89 -5.80
CA LEU A 34 3.81 -17.70 -4.60
C LEU A 34 2.53 -17.27 -3.87
N ILE A 35 2.29 -15.96 -3.74
CA ILE A 35 1.05 -15.41 -3.14
C ILE A 35 -0.19 -15.86 -3.93
N ASP A 36 -0.08 -15.98 -5.24
CA ASP A 36 -1.16 -16.47 -6.11
C ASP A 36 -1.63 -17.89 -5.79
N GLN A 37 -0.83 -18.68 -5.06
CA GLN A 37 -1.18 -20.04 -4.66
C GLN A 37 -1.81 -20.12 -3.26
N LEU A 38 -1.96 -19.01 -2.54
CA LEU A 38 -2.42 -19.01 -1.14
C LEU A 38 -3.90 -19.33 -0.96
N ASP A 39 -4.74 -19.16 -1.98
CA ASP A 39 -6.15 -19.60 -1.96
C ASP A 39 -6.37 -20.91 -2.74
N HIS A 40 -5.29 -21.63 -3.10
CA HIS A 40 -5.37 -22.83 -3.93
C HIS A 40 -6.25 -23.91 -3.23
N PRO A 41 -7.13 -24.63 -3.96
CA PRO A 41 -8.04 -25.60 -3.35
C PRO A 41 -7.36 -26.72 -2.55
N ASN A 42 -6.14 -27.09 -2.96
CA ASN A 42 -5.33 -28.07 -2.25
C ASN A 42 -4.55 -27.42 -1.09
N LEU A 43 -4.82 -27.86 0.14
CA LEU A 43 -4.18 -27.39 1.36
C LEU A 43 -2.65 -27.54 1.36
N ILE A 44 -2.12 -28.61 0.79
CA ILE A 44 -0.66 -28.86 0.74
C ILE A 44 0.03 -27.79 -0.11
N VAL A 45 -0.60 -27.36 -1.21
CA VAL A 45 -0.10 -26.29 -2.07
C VAL A 45 -0.05 -24.97 -1.30
N ARG A 46 -1.11 -24.63 -0.56
CA ARG A 46 -1.17 -23.42 0.28
C ARG A 46 -0.07 -23.42 1.36
N ILE A 47 0.05 -24.51 2.11
CA ILE A 47 1.07 -24.66 3.16
C ILE A 47 2.48 -24.52 2.57
N ASN A 48 2.73 -25.15 1.41
CA ASN A 48 4.04 -25.06 0.76
C ASN A 48 4.33 -23.65 0.27
N ALA A 49 3.36 -22.96 -0.34
CA ALA A 49 3.53 -21.57 -0.77
C ALA A 49 3.86 -20.66 0.42
N SER A 50 3.10 -20.71 1.52
CA SER A 50 3.38 -19.91 2.72
C SER A 50 4.75 -20.20 3.32
N ARG A 51 5.13 -21.49 3.40
CA ARG A 51 6.46 -21.91 3.88
C ARG A 51 7.58 -21.36 3.00
N LEU A 52 7.43 -21.44 1.67
CA LEU A 52 8.43 -20.98 0.72
C LEU A 52 8.58 -19.45 0.76
N ILE A 53 7.48 -18.69 0.85
CA ILE A 53 7.54 -17.22 1.02
C ILE A 53 8.36 -16.85 2.26
N ASN A 54 8.06 -17.47 3.40
CA ASN A 54 8.75 -17.20 4.65
C ASN A 54 10.22 -17.61 4.61
N TRP A 55 10.51 -18.79 4.04
CA TRP A 55 11.87 -19.30 3.87
C TRP A 55 12.71 -18.38 2.98
N SER A 56 12.22 -18.04 1.79
CA SER A 56 12.93 -17.19 0.84
C SER A 56 13.24 -15.82 1.44
N CYS A 57 12.30 -15.21 2.18
CA CYS A 57 12.53 -13.92 2.84
C CYS A 57 13.52 -14.01 4.01
N TYR A 58 13.53 -15.12 4.75
CA TYR A 58 14.48 -15.34 5.85
C TYR A 58 15.93 -15.41 5.35
N ILE A 59 16.16 -15.95 4.15
CA ILE A 59 17.49 -15.99 3.53
C ILE A 59 18.00 -14.56 3.24
N HIS A 60 17.14 -13.67 2.77
CA HIS A 60 17.49 -12.28 2.49
C HIS A 60 17.65 -11.42 3.76
N VAL A 61 16.75 -11.57 4.72
CA VAL A 61 16.72 -10.76 5.94
C VAL A 61 16.48 -11.64 7.16
N LYS A 62 17.48 -11.70 8.05
CA LYS A 62 17.35 -12.36 9.36
C LYS A 62 16.22 -11.69 10.15
N GLY A 63 15.10 -12.38 10.28
CA GLY A 63 13.82 -11.82 10.77
C GLY A 63 12.63 -12.11 9.85
N GLY A 64 12.86 -12.71 8.68
CA GLY A 64 11.81 -13.20 7.78
C GLY A 64 11.03 -12.07 7.11
N PHE A 65 9.77 -12.37 6.75
CA PHE A 65 8.93 -11.46 5.96
C PHE A 65 8.63 -10.14 6.68
N THR A 66 8.33 -10.17 7.97
CA THR A 66 8.04 -8.96 8.76
C THR A 66 9.23 -8.00 8.77
N MET A 67 10.45 -8.52 8.92
CA MET A 67 11.65 -7.69 8.87
C MET A 67 11.91 -7.15 7.46
N LEU A 68 11.65 -7.94 6.42
CA LEU A 68 11.72 -7.50 5.02
C LEU A 68 10.82 -6.28 4.79
N LEU A 69 9.54 -6.35 5.19
CA LEU A 69 8.59 -5.24 5.02
C LEU A 69 9.02 -3.97 5.75
N SER A 70 9.64 -4.08 6.92
CA SER A 70 10.12 -2.92 7.68
C SER A 70 11.34 -2.22 7.05
N ARG A 71 12.09 -2.92 6.17
CA ARG A 71 13.35 -2.41 5.60
C ARG A 71 13.23 -2.05 4.12
N ALA A 72 12.30 -2.67 3.39
CA ALA A 72 12.15 -2.53 1.95
C ALA A 72 10.81 -1.86 1.64
N ALA A 73 10.78 -0.53 1.73
CA ALA A 73 9.56 0.26 1.52
C ALA A 73 8.97 0.06 0.11
N HIS A 74 9.82 -0.15 -0.92
CA HIS A 74 9.36 -0.46 -2.27
C HIS A 74 8.59 -1.78 -2.33
N ILE A 75 9.05 -2.82 -1.64
CA ILE A 75 8.34 -4.11 -1.57
C ILE A 75 7.02 -3.94 -0.83
N GLN A 76 7.03 -3.22 0.30
CA GLN A 76 5.83 -2.97 1.07
C GLN A 76 4.77 -2.24 0.24
N TYR A 77 5.17 -1.21 -0.49
CA TYR A 77 4.27 -0.43 -1.35
C TYR A 77 3.65 -1.30 -2.45
N GLU A 78 4.47 -2.00 -3.23
CA GLU A 78 3.99 -2.86 -4.33
C GLU A 78 3.14 -4.03 -3.82
N LEU A 79 3.52 -4.64 -2.70
CA LEU A 79 2.76 -5.71 -2.08
C LEU A 79 1.39 -5.22 -1.59
N PHE A 80 1.33 -4.11 -0.87
CA PHE A 80 0.07 -3.61 -0.32
C PHE A 80 -0.85 -3.12 -1.43
N ASP A 81 -0.32 -2.51 -2.49
CA ASP A 81 -1.09 -2.20 -3.70
C ASP A 81 -1.68 -3.46 -4.31
N ASN A 82 -0.87 -4.51 -4.50
CA ASN A 82 -1.31 -5.80 -5.05
C ASN A 82 -2.39 -6.47 -4.19
N LEU A 83 -2.21 -6.51 -2.87
CA LEU A 83 -3.16 -7.11 -1.94
C LEU A 83 -4.46 -6.30 -1.86
N SER A 84 -4.42 -4.98 -2.02
CA SER A 84 -5.62 -4.14 -1.98
C SER A 84 -6.59 -4.47 -3.11
N VAL A 85 -6.06 -4.69 -4.33
CA VAL A 85 -6.86 -5.13 -5.48
C VAL A 85 -7.41 -6.56 -5.28
N ARG A 86 -6.70 -7.40 -4.51
CA ARG A 86 -7.16 -8.75 -4.18
C ARG A 86 -8.25 -8.79 -3.11
N LEU A 87 -8.43 -7.73 -2.32
CA LEU A 87 -9.55 -7.67 -1.36
C LEU A 87 -10.91 -7.82 -2.06
N THR A 88 -11.04 -7.26 -3.26
CA THR A 88 -12.29 -7.31 -4.04
C THR A 88 -12.41 -8.60 -4.85
N SER A 89 -11.30 -9.09 -5.42
CA SER A 89 -11.31 -10.20 -6.39
C SER A 89 -11.01 -11.56 -5.79
N ARG A 90 -10.10 -11.65 -4.82
CA ARG A 90 -9.61 -12.90 -4.20
C ARG A 90 -9.32 -12.70 -2.70
N PRO A 91 -10.32 -12.38 -1.86
CA PRO A 91 -10.13 -12.06 -0.45
C PRO A 91 -9.49 -13.20 0.35
N ASN A 92 -9.70 -14.46 -0.07
CA ASN A 92 -9.07 -15.63 0.56
C ASN A 92 -7.53 -15.59 0.47
N VAL A 93 -6.96 -15.04 -0.61
CA VAL A 93 -5.50 -14.87 -0.73
C VAL A 93 -5.00 -13.91 0.35
N VAL A 94 -5.71 -12.80 0.55
CA VAL A 94 -5.32 -11.78 1.54
C VAL A 94 -5.41 -12.33 2.96
N ARG A 95 -6.47 -13.10 3.25
CA ARG A 95 -6.62 -13.77 4.55
C ARG A 95 -5.49 -14.76 4.82
N GLU A 96 -5.23 -15.67 3.88
CA GLU A 96 -4.17 -16.67 4.02
C GLU A 96 -2.78 -16.02 4.10
N PHE A 97 -2.57 -14.91 3.39
CA PHE A 97 -1.36 -14.13 3.51
C PHE A 97 -1.20 -13.52 4.91
N ALA A 98 -2.24 -12.88 5.46
CA ALA A 98 -2.21 -12.32 6.81
C ALA A 98 -1.93 -13.40 7.86
N GLU A 99 -2.68 -14.51 7.81
CA GLU A 99 -2.69 -15.51 8.87
C GLU A 99 -1.51 -16.48 8.76
N ALA A 100 -1.23 -17.02 7.56
CA ALA A 100 -0.23 -18.07 7.37
C ALA A 100 1.18 -17.53 7.04
N VAL A 101 1.29 -16.33 6.46
CA VAL A 101 2.60 -15.71 6.15
C VAL A 101 3.02 -14.76 7.26
N LEU A 102 2.14 -13.82 7.65
CA LEU A 102 2.48 -12.78 8.64
C LEU A 102 2.13 -13.16 10.08
N GLY A 103 1.25 -14.13 10.29
CA GLY A 103 0.81 -14.52 11.65
C GLY A 103 -0.04 -13.45 12.35
N VAL A 104 -0.77 -12.63 11.58
CA VAL A 104 -1.65 -11.57 12.09
C VAL A 104 -3.07 -11.77 11.57
N GLU A 105 -4.03 -11.13 12.24
CA GLU A 105 -5.41 -11.09 11.73
C GLU A 105 -5.49 -10.29 10.43
N THR A 106 -6.44 -10.65 9.56
CA THR A 106 -6.64 -9.96 8.27
C THR A 106 -6.95 -8.48 8.48
N GLU A 107 -7.73 -8.13 9.51
CA GLU A 107 -8.02 -6.75 9.89
C GLU A 107 -6.74 -5.97 10.24
N GLU A 108 -5.83 -6.58 11.00
CA GLU A 108 -4.56 -5.94 11.38
C GLU A 108 -3.69 -5.65 10.15
N LEU A 109 -3.65 -6.58 9.18
CA LEU A 109 -2.98 -6.35 7.91
C LEU A 109 -3.64 -5.19 7.14
N VAL A 110 -4.97 -5.19 7.00
CA VAL A 110 -5.69 -4.12 6.31
C VAL A 110 -5.42 -2.76 6.96
N ARG A 111 -5.40 -2.71 8.30
CA ARG A 111 -5.08 -1.49 9.06
C ARG A 111 -3.68 -0.97 8.75
N LYS A 112 -2.69 -1.85 8.53
CA LYS A 112 -1.32 -1.48 8.10
C LYS A 112 -1.26 -1.07 6.62
N MET A 113 -2.14 -1.61 5.78
CA MET A 113 -2.21 -1.28 4.35
C MET A 113 -2.80 0.11 4.10
N VAL A 114 -3.86 0.49 4.84
CA VAL A 114 -4.58 1.76 4.65
C VAL A 114 -3.68 2.98 4.52
N PRO A 115 -2.74 3.27 5.45
CA PRO A 115 -1.88 4.45 5.36
C PRO A 115 -1.02 4.52 4.09
N ILE A 116 -0.77 3.39 3.43
CA ILE A 116 0.08 3.29 2.24
C ILE A 116 -0.74 3.27 0.95
N VAL A 117 -1.83 2.50 0.94
CA VAL A 117 -2.69 2.31 -0.23
C VAL A 117 -3.64 3.49 -0.43
N LEU A 118 -4.24 4.00 0.65
CA LEU A 118 -5.32 4.98 0.56
C LEU A 118 -4.88 6.29 -0.13
N PRO A 119 -3.70 6.89 0.15
CA PRO A 119 -3.26 8.08 -0.57
C PRO A 119 -3.20 7.89 -2.08
N LYS A 120 -2.60 6.78 -2.54
CA LYS A 120 -2.53 6.44 -3.97
C LYS A 120 -3.93 6.22 -4.54
N LEU A 121 -4.76 5.46 -3.85
CA LEU A 121 -6.13 5.12 -4.27
C LEU A 121 -7.00 6.36 -4.50
N LEU A 122 -6.96 7.33 -3.58
CA LEU A 122 -7.78 8.54 -3.68
C LEU A 122 -7.22 9.55 -4.69
N VAL A 123 -5.90 9.59 -4.88
CA VAL A 123 -5.26 10.49 -5.85
C VAL A 123 -5.55 10.05 -7.28
N TYR A 124 -5.49 8.75 -7.56
CA TYR A 124 -5.80 8.19 -8.87
C TYR A 124 -7.26 7.72 -8.98
N TRP A 125 -8.14 8.22 -8.12
CA TRP A 125 -9.54 7.77 -8.01
C TRP A 125 -10.28 7.77 -9.35
N GLN A 126 -10.10 8.82 -10.16
CA GLN A 126 -10.77 8.96 -11.45
C GLN A 126 -10.19 8.04 -12.55
N GLU A 127 -8.96 7.59 -12.38
CA GLU A 127 -8.25 6.74 -13.36
C GLU A 127 -8.36 5.25 -13.00
N ASN A 128 -8.94 4.90 -11.85
CA ASN A 128 -9.01 3.54 -11.33
C ASN A 128 -10.47 3.10 -11.14
N ASP A 129 -10.98 2.30 -12.09
CA ASP A 129 -12.33 1.76 -12.08
C ASP A 129 -12.65 0.89 -10.84
N GLN A 130 -11.62 0.35 -10.17
CA GLN A 130 -11.77 -0.47 -8.97
C GLN A 130 -11.59 0.33 -7.67
N ALA A 131 -11.35 1.65 -7.74
CA ALA A 131 -11.04 2.46 -6.56
C ALA A 131 -12.17 2.45 -5.53
N ALA A 132 -13.41 2.62 -5.99
CA ALA A 132 -14.59 2.60 -5.12
C ALA A 132 -14.79 1.24 -4.45
N ASN A 133 -14.65 0.14 -5.20
CA ASN A 133 -14.79 -1.21 -4.66
C ASN A 133 -13.69 -1.51 -3.62
N THR A 134 -12.45 -1.14 -3.92
CA THR A 134 -11.31 -1.33 -3.01
C THR A 134 -11.51 -0.53 -1.73
N LEU A 135 -11.96 0.73 -1.85
CA LEU A 135 -12.23 1.58 -0.68
C LEU A 135 -13.35 1.01 0.20
N ASN A 136 -14.42 0.50 -0.41
CA ASN A 136 -15.52 -0.14 0.32
C ASN A 136 -15.07 -1.40 1.07
N GLU A 137 -14.24 -2.25 0.44
CA GLU A 137 -13.71 -3.43 1.13
C GLU A 137 -12.74 -3.04 2.26
N LEU A 138 -11.86 -2.05 2.06
CA LEU A 138 -11.01 -1.54 3.15
C LEU A 138 -11.85 -1.06 4.36
N ALA A 139 -12.90 -0.28 4.10
CA ALA A 139 -13.82 0.22 5.11
C ALA A 139 -14.53 -0.93 5.86
N LYS A 140 -15.04 -1.91 5.12
CA LYS A 140 -15.72 -3.09 5.65
C LYS A 140 -14.82 -3.97 6.51
N PHE A 141 -13.57 -4.21 6.12
CA PHE A 141 -12.62 -4.98 6.92
C PHE A 141 -12.26 -4.28 8.24
N LEU A 142 -12.36 -2.95 8.29
CA LEU A 142 -12.07 -2.17 9.49
C LEU A 142 -13.30 -1.85 10.34
N ASP A 143 -14.50 -2.23 9.90
CA ASP A 143 -15.79 -1.87 10.51
C ASP A 143 -15.95 -0.33 10.70
N ILE A 144 -15.55 0.43 9.67
CA ILE A 144 -15.65 1.90 9.65
C ILE A 144 -16.39 2.31 8.37
N ASP A 145 -17.21 3.36 8.44
CA ASP A 145 -17.79 3.97 7.25
C ASP A 145 -16.73 4.59 6.33
N VAL A 146 -17.01 4.64 5.03
CA VAL A 146 -16.09 5.19 4.02
C VAL A 146 -15.73 6.66 4.29
N VAL A 147 -16.68 7.47 4.75
CA VAL A 147 -16.47 8.91 4.98
C VAL A 147 -15.46 9.14 6.12
N PRO A 148 -15.63 8.59 7.33
CA PRO A 148 -14.60 8.65 8.38
C PRO A 148 -13.24 8.12 7.93
N LEU A 149 -13.21 7.04 7.14
CA LEU A 149 -11.95 6.52 6.60
C LEU A 149 -11.24 7.57 5.73
N ILE A 150 -11.94 8.19 4.79
CA ILE A 150 -11.38 9.25 3.94
C ILE A 150 -10.92 10.45 4.79
N VAL A 151 -11.78 10.95 5.68
CA VAL A 151 -11.52 12.16 6.50
C VAL A 151 -10.31 11.99 7.40
N ASN A 152 -10.20 10.84 8.09
CA ASN A 152 -9.13 10.59 9.06
C ASN A 152 -7.73 10.56 8.41
N TRP A 153 -7.66 10.24 7.12
CA TRP A 153 -6.40 10.15 6.37
C TRP A 153 -6.17 11.35 5.44
N LEU A 154 -7.01 12.39 5.51
CA LEU A 154 -6.89 13.61 4.72
C LEU A 154 -5.47 14.21 4.75
N PRO A 155 -4.80 14.41 5.90
CA PRO A 155 -3.46 15.01 5.93
C PRO A 155 -2.45 14.22 5.10
N ARG A 156 -2.46 12.89 5.21
CA ARG A 156 -1.54 12.00 4.48
C ARG A 156 -1.85 11.96 2.99
N VAL A 157 -3.12 11.98 2.61
CA VAL A 157 -3.56 12.02 1.21
C VAL A 157 -3.14 13.34 0.55
N LEU A 158 -3.31 14.47 1.26
CA LEU A 158 -2.84 15.78 0.78
C LEU A 158 -1.31 15.83 0.67
N ALA A 159 -0.57 15.29 1.65
CA ALA A 159 0.88 15.23 1.59
C ALA A 159 1.36 14.42 0.37
N PHE A 160 0.72 13.29 0.10
CA PHE A 160 1.01 12.49 -1.10
C PHE A 160 0.71 13.27 -2.38
N ALA A 161 -0.47 13.91 -2.48
CA ALA A 161 -0.88 14.67 -3.65
C ALA A 161 0.03 15.87 -3.95
N LEU A 162 0.45 16.60 -2.90
CA LEU A 162 1.38 17.74 -3.02
C LEU A 162 2.76 17.31 -3.49
N ASN A 163 3.18 16.10 -3.12
CA ASN A 163 4.44 15.50 -3.57
C ASN A 163 4.37 15.01 -5.02
N GLN A 164 3.20 14.92 -5.66
CA GLN A 164 3.11 14.55 -7.07
C GLN A 164 3.61 15.65 -8.00
N LYS A 165 4.18 15.25 -9.15
CA LYS A 165 4.63 16.20 -10.17
C LYS A 165 3.46 16.88 -10.87
N GLU A 166 2.36 16.18 -11.04
CA GLU A 166 1.21 16.63 -11.83
C GLU A 166 0.20 17.36 -10.94
N GLU A 167 -0.09 18.62 -11.26
CA GLU A 167 -1.03 19.44 -10.47
C GLU A 167 -2.47 18.91 -10.51
N ARG A 168 -2.84 18.19 -11.59
CA ARG A 168 -4.16 17.55 -11.71
C ARG A 168 -4.46 16.60 -10.55
N ASN A 169 -3.45 15.93 -10.01
CA ASN A 169 -3.59 14.96 -8.93
C ASN A 169 -4.11 15.63 -7.64
N LEU A 170 -3.61 16.83 -7.33
CA LEU A 170 -4.11 17.60 -6.19
C LEU A 170 -5.54 18.08 -6.42
N LEU A 171 -5.85 18.54 -7.64
CA LEU A 171 -7.20 19.00 -7.97
C LEU A 171 -8.23 17.86 -7.89
N SER A 172 -7.90 16.67 -8.39
CA SER A 172 -8.76 15.49 -8.31
C SER A 172 -9.07 15.10 -6.86
N VAL A 173 -8.06 15.15 -5.98
CA VAL A 173 -8.26 14.92 -4.54
C VAL A 173 -9.19 15.97 -3.95
N LEU A 174 -8.94 17.26 -4.19
CA LEU A 174 -9.78 18.32 -3.63
C LEU A 174 -11.24 18.22 -4.11
N GLN A 175 -11.46 17.91 -5.37
CA GLN A 175 -12.79 17.64 -5.91
C GLN A 175 -13.47 16.44 -5.23
N LEU A 176 -12.72 15.36 -4.99
CA LEU A 176 -13.23 14.19 -4.29
C LEU A 176 -13.67 14.55 -2.86
N TYR A 177 -12.82 15.23 -2.09
CA TYR A 177 -13.15 15.65 -0.73
C TYR A 177 -14.31 16.65 -0.69
N HIS A 178 -14.36 17.59 -1.63
CA HIS A 178 -15.50 18.50 -1.78
C HIS A 178 -16.80 17.72 -2.06
N SER A 179 -16.76 16.69 -2.91
CA SER A 179 -17.93 15.88 -3.23
C SER A 179 -18.42 15.01 -2.05
N GLN A 180 -17.50 14.57 -1.18
CA GLN A 180 -17.81 13.66 -0.06
C GLN A 180 -18.19 14.42 1.22
N ILE A 181 -17.60 15.60 1.47
CA ILE A 181 -17.73 16.35 2.73
C ILE A 181 -18.48 17.67 2.53
N GLY A 182 -18.50 18.22 1.31
CA GLY A 182 -19.11 19.52 1.00
C GLY A 182 -18.25 20.73 1.39
N SER A 183 -17.04 20.51 1.93
CA SER A 183 -16.12 21.58 2.37
C SER A 183 -15.37 22.22 1.20
N ASP A 184 -15.07 23.51 1.30
CA ASP A 184 -14.24 24.19 0.31
C ASP A 184 -12.75 23.89 0.48
N ASN A 185 -11.93 24.22 -0.52
CA ASN A 185 -10.49 23.93 -0.48
C ASN A 185 -9.79 24.59 0.71
N LYS A 186 -10.21 25.79 1.09
CA LYS A 186 -9.58 26.54 2.18
C LYS A 186 -9.89 25.90 3.53
N GLU A 187 -11.12 25.47 3.74
CA GLU A 187 -11.57 24.70 4.91
C GLU A 187 -10.82 23.37 5.03
N ILE A 188 -10.71 22.62 3.92
CA ILE A 188 -9.97 21.35 3.87
C ILE A 188 -8.52 21.55 4.32
N PHE A 189 -7.82 22.53 3.73
CA PHE A 189 -6.43 22.80 4.10
C PHE A 189 -6.29 23.36 5.50
N ALA A 190 -7.17 24.26 5.94
CA ALA A 190 -7.11 24.85 7.27
C ALA A 190 -7.31 23.79 8.38
N ALA A 191 -8.25 22.86 8.18
CA ALA A 191 -8.51 21.76 9.11
C ALA A 191 -7.35 20.76 9.17
N ALA A 192 -6.74 20.44 8.02
CA ALA A 192 -5.65 19.47 7.94
C ALA A 192 -4.27 20.07 8.28
N LEU A 193 -4.10 21.40 8.28
CA LEU A 193 -2.79 22.06 8.28
C LEU A 193 -1.82 21.56 9.37
N PRO A 194 -2.21 21.43 10.65
CA PRO A 194 -1.27 20.99 11.68
C PRO A 194 -0.73 19.58 11.41
N ALA A 195 -1.61 18.64 11.06
CA ALA A 195 -1.24 17.27 10.75
C ALA A 195 -0.57 17.12 9.39
N LEU A 196 -0.91 17.98 8.42
CA LEU A 196 -0.29 18.01 7.10
C LEU A 196 1.18 18.46 7.19
N LEU A 197 1.46 19.46 8.02
CA LEU A 197 2.85 19.89 8.26
C LEU A 197 3.65 18.77 8.93
N ASP A 198 3.04 18.04 9.87
CA ASP A 198 3.66 16.86 10.47
C ASP A 198 3.96 15.78 9.43
N GLU A 199 3.00 15.40 8.58
CA GLU A 199 3.21 14.41 7.49
C GLU A 199 4.25 14.84 6.45
N LEU A 200 4.42 16.16 6.23
CA LEU A 200 5.42 16.69 5.30
C LEU A 200 6.84 16.75 5.89
N VAL A 201 6.97 16.84 7.22
CA VAL A 201 8.25 17.04 7.93
C VAL A 201 8.72 15.75 8.62
N CYS A 202 7.79 14.98 9.18
CA CYS A 202 8.04 13.71 9.85
C CYS A 202 8.09 12.59 8.81
N PHE A 203 9.31 12.32 8.32
CA PHE A 203 9.63 11.16 7.48
C PHE A 203 9.64 9.90 8.34
N VAL A 204 8.48 9.51 8.85
CA VAL A 204 8.36 8.30 9.67
C VAL A 204 8.15 7.13 8.72
N ASP A 205 9.07 6.17 8.75
CA ASP A 205 8.97 4.78 8.25
C ASP A 205 9.60 4.41 6.90
N ILE A 206 10.27 5.30 6.19
CA ILE A 206 10.94 4.91 4.94
C ILE A 206 12.45 4.93 5.13
N ALA A 207 13.03 3.76 5.45
CA ALA A 207 14.47 3.50 5.36
C ALA A 207 15.00 3.50 3.91
N ASP A 208 14.23 4.04 2.97
CA ASP A 208 14.61 4.23 1.56
C ASP A 208 15.05 5.69 1.38
N THR A 209 16.37 5.89 1.40
CA THR A 209 17.02 7.20 1.24
C THR A 209 16.66 7.95 -0.04
N PRO A 210 16.47 7.34 -1.23
CA PRO A 210 16.17 8.06 -2.48
C PRO A 210 14.78 8.71 -2.50
N GLU A 211 13.77 8.07 -1.92
CA GLU A 211 12.41 8.63 -1.87
C GLU A 211 12.34 9.79 -0.87
N THR A 212 13.04 9.66 0.25
CA THR A 212 13.19 10.73 1.25
C THR A 212 13.82 11.98 0.63
N ASP A 213 14.92 11.82 -0.12
CA ASP A 213 15.60 12.93 -0.82
C ASP A 213 14.70 13.61 -1.85
N ARG A 214 13.93 12.84 -2.63
CA ARG A 214 13.00 13.38 -3.62
C ARG A 214 11.88 14.21 -2.99
N ARG A 215 11.35 13.78 -1.84
CA ARG A 215 10.31 14.51 -1.12
C ARG A 215 10.85 15.78 -0.50
N LEU A 216 12.04 15.74 0.11
CA LEU A 216 12.72 16.93 0.64
C LEU A 216 12.93 18.00 -0.43
N GLN A 217 13.30 17.62 -1.65
CA GLN A 217 13.43 18.56 -2.77
C GLN A 217 12.11 19.23 -3.17
N ARG A 218 10.96 18.59 -2.94
CA ARG A 218 9.63 19.09 -3.31
C ARG A 218 8.95 19.88 -2.18
N LEU A 219 9.44 19.76 -0.95
CA LEU A 219 8.86 20.40 0.23
C LEU A 219 8.67 21.93 0.08
N PRO A 220 9.64 22.71 -0.44
CA PRO A 220 9.46 24.16 -0.61
C PRO A 220 8.28 24.50 -1.53
N GLU A 221 8.10 23.73 -2.62
CA GLU A 221 7.01 23.95 -3.57
C GLU A 221 5.67 23.49 -2.97
N ALA A 222 5.65 22.41 -2.18
CA ALA A 222 4.46 21.99 -1.44
C ALA A 222 3.99 23.08 -0.45
N ILE A 223 4.91 23.67 0.32
CA ILE A 223 4.61 24.78 1.24
C ILE A 223 4.06 25.99 0.48
N LYS A 224 4.67 26.32 -0.67
CA LYS A 224 4.19 27.41 -1.53
C LYS A 224 2.76 27.17 -2.05
N LYS A 225 2.45 25.93 -2.47
CA LYS A 225 1.09 25.54 -2.89
C LYS A 225 0.08 25.68 -1.74
N ILE A 226 0.43 25.20 -0.55
CA ILE A 226 -0.42 25.35 0.64
C ILE A 226 -0.70 26.83 0.93
N SER A 227 0.35 27.66 0.92
CA SER A 227 0.20 29.11 1.14
C SER A 227 -0.77 29.74 0.15
N LYS A 228 -0.62 29.46 -1.15
CA LYS A 228 -1.51 30.01 -2.20
C LYS A 228 -2.98 29.69 -1.96
N VAL A 229 -3.28 28.42 -1.63
CA VAL A 229 -4.66 27.97 -1.35
C VAL A 229 -5.24 28.67 -0.12
N LEU A 230 -4.45 28.84 0.94
CA LEU A 230 -4.93 29.48 2.18
C LEU A 230 -5.10 31.00 2.05
N THR A 231 -4.24 31.66 1.25
CA THR A 231 -4.25 33.12 1.07
C THR A 231 -5.07 33.58 -0.14
N ASN A 232 -5.62 32.68 -0.95
CA ASN A 232 -6.26 32.97 -2.24
C ASN A 232 -5.34 33.77 -3.19
N LEU A 233 -4.03 33.47 -3.19
CA LEU A 233 -3.01 34.13 -4.03
C LEU A 233 -2.59 33.28 -5.23
#